data_AF-A0A3D3M6F9-F1
#
_entry.id   AF-A0A3D3M6F9-F1
#
_cell.length_a   1.000
_cell.length_b   1.000
_cell.length_c   1.000
_cell.angle_alpha   90.00
_cell.angle_beta   90.00
_cell.angle_gamma   90.00
#
_symmetry.space_group_name_H-M   'P 1'
#
loop_
_entity.id
_entity.type
_entity.pdbx_description
1 polymer ?
#
loop_
_entity_poly.entity_id
_entity_poly.type
_entity_poly.pdbx_seq_one_letter_code
_entity_poly.pdbx_strand_id
1 'polypeptide(L)'
;MQTNGLALKSFYADSRIWAGKDGKPRYWIDDLSLAVNGLEILEDSFIPTLRDSDVVQILNGVIYSYEDLGQVSTFADYFKRWQFRCIDGQRQIV
;
A
#
# COMPACT_ATOMS: atom_id res chain seq x y z
N MET A 1 0.36 7.32 9.39
CA MET A 1 -0.56 6.23 9.84
C MET A 1 0.26 5.07 10.35
N GLN A 2 -0.11 4.41 11.46
CA GLN A 2 0.61 3.23 11.96
C GLN A 2 -0.08 1.92 11.56
N THR A 3 0.71 0.91 11.19
CA THR A 3 0.31 -0.45 10.83
C THR A 3 1.44 -1.44 11.23
N ASN A 4 1.38 -2.69 10.76
CA ASN A 4 2.43 -3.68 10.95
C ASN A 4 2.97 -4.23 9.61
N GLY A 5 4.11 -4.92 9.67
CA GLY A 5 4.76 -5.48 8.49
C GLY A 5 3.90 -6.49 7.74
N LEU A 6 3.10 -7.30 8.44
CA LEU A 6 2.20 -8.26 7.79
C LEU A 6 1.15 -7.54 6.92
N ALA A 7 0.49 -6.52 7.46
CA ALA A 7 -0.53 -5.77 6.76
C ALA A 7 0.05 -5.00 5.57
N LEU A 8 1.24 -4.40 5.71
CA LEU A 8 1.90 -3.71 4.61
C LEU A 8 2.27 -4.68 3.49
N LYS A 9 2.89 -5.82 3.80
CA LYS A 9 3.21 -6.86 2.80
C LYS A 9 1.97 -7.39 2.10
N SER A 10 0.90 -7.63 2.87
CA SER A 10 -0.37 -8.11 2.31
C SER A 10 -0.99 -7.10 1.34
N PHE A 11 -0.87 -5.80 1.62
CA PHE A 11 -1.33 -4.76 0.71
C PHE A 11 -0.55 -4.79 -0.60
N TYR A 12 0.79 -4.83 -0.56
CA TYR A 12 1.63 -4.89 -1.77
C TYR A 12 1.42 -6.17 -2.59
N ALA A 13 1.08 -7.28 -1.93
CA ALA A 13 0.79 -8.54 -2.61
C ALA A 13 -0.64 -8.63 -3.20
N ASP A 14 -1.53 -7.67 -2.90
CA ASP A 14 -2.92 -7.75 -3.33
C ASP A 14 -3.10 -7.37 -4.80
N SER A 15 -3.11 -8.37 -5.68
CA SER A 15 -3.28 -8.19 -7.13
C SER A 15 -4.60 -7.51 -7.50
N ARG A 16 -5.63 -7.53 -6.64
CA ARG A 16 -6.91 -6.84 -6.90
C ARG A 16 -6.76 -5.32 -6.86
N ILE A 17 -5.71 -4.82 -6.21
CA ILE A 17 -5.37 -3.40 -6.17
C ILE A 17 -4.43 -3.06 -7.33
N TRP A 18 -3.33 -3.80 -7.45
CA TRP A 18 -2.21 -3.41 -8.32
C TRP A 18 -2.36 -3.83 -9.78
N ALA A 19 -3.18 -4.84 -10.08
CA ALA A 19 -3.40 -5.29 -11.45
C ALA A 19 -4.77 -4.84 -11.99
N GLY A 20 -4.78 -4.40 -13.24
CA GLY A 20 -5.97 -4.13 -14.02
C GLY A 20 -6.66 -5.42 -14.47
N LYS A 21 -7.85 -5.30 -15.07
CA LYS A 21 -8.61 -6.45 -15.60
C LYS A 21 -7.89 -7.19 -16.72
N ASP A 22 -6.98 -6.51 -17.41
CA ASP A 22 -6.11 -7.06 -18.47
C ASP A 22 -4.79 -7.62 -17.92
N GLY A 23 -4.59 -7.63 -16.60
CA GLY A 23 -3.38 -8.12 -15.94
C GLY A 23 -2.21 -7.12 -15.97
N LYS A 24 -2.38 -5.92 -16.55
CA LYS A 24 -1.35 -4.88 -16.54
C LYS A 24 -1.32 -4.12 -15.22
N PRO A 25 -0.19 -3.46 -14.87
CA PRO A 25 -0.14 -2.57 -13.71
C PRO A 25 -1.23 -1.50 -13.79
N ARG A 26 -2.01 -1.36 -12.71
CA ARG A 26 -3.10 -0.39 -12.58
C ARG A 26 -2.64 0.89 -11.92
N TYR A 27 -1.84 0.76 -10.87
CA TYR A 27 -1.36 1.87 -10.05
C TYR A 27 0.15 1.77 -9.83
N TRP A 28 0.78 2.91 -9.57
CA TRP A 28 2.12 2.98 -8.98
C TRP A 28 2.13 3.91 -7.77
N ILE A 29 3.21 3.84 -7.00
CA ILE A 29 3.42 4.65 -5.81
C ILE A 29 4.63 5.55 -6.07
N ASP A 30 4.53 6.81 -5.67
CA ASP A 30 5.63 7.77 -5.68
C ASP A 30 5.78 8.43 -4.31
N ASP A 31 6.93 9.05 -4.06
CA ASP A 31 7.28 9.78 -2.83
C ASP A 31 7.02 8.98 -1.53
N LEU A 32 7.21 7.65 -1.57
CA LEU A 32 6.99 6.78 -0.42
C LEU A 32 8.05 7.04 0.66
N SER A 33 7.60 7.36 1.86
CA SER A 33 8.45 7.36 3.07
C SER A 33 7.75 6.59 4.18
N LEU A 34 8.50 5.68 4.80
CA LEU A 34 8.06 4.84 5.89
C LEU A 34 9.05 4.95 7.05
N ALA A 35 8.58 4.80 8.28
CA ALA A 35 9.44 4.48 9.43
C ALA A 35 9.12 3.08 9.95
N VAL A 36 10.13 2.25 10.11
CA VAL A 36 10.01 0.88 10.60
C VAL A 36 10.74 0.76 11.92
N ASN A 37 10.00 0.38 12.97
CA ASN A 37 10.50 0.35 14.35
C ASN A 37 11.18 1.67 14.76
N GLY A 38 10.67 2.80 14.28
CA GLY A 38 11.18 4.14 14.56
C GLY A 38 12.34 4.60 13.67
N LEU A 39 12.81 3.79 12.73
CA LEU A 39 13.86 4.15 11.78
C LEU A 39 13.25 4.44 10.41
N GLU A 40 13.53 5.62 9.86
CA GLU A 40 13.06 5.99 8.52
C GLU A 40 13.77 5.16 7.44
N ILE A 41 13.00 4.69 6.47
CA ILE A 41 13.43 3.97 5.28
C ILE A 41 12.82 4.65 4.06
N LEU A 42 13.65 4.77 3.02
CA LEU A 42 13.37 5.59 1.83
C LEU A 42 13.02 4.76 0.59
N GLU A 43 13.16 3.44 0.65
CA GLU A 43 12.95 2.56 -0.50
C GLU A 43 11.89 1.50 -0.23
N ASP A 44 10.99 1.32 -1.21
CA ASP A 44 9.96 0.29 -1.25
C ASP A 44 10.54 -1.13 -1.36
N SER A 45 11.75 -1.25 -1.89
CA SER A 45 12.55 -2.49 -1.99
C SER A 45 12.73 -3.20 -0.64
N PHE A 46 12.59 -2.48 0.47
CA PHE A 46 12.69 -3.02 1.82
C PHE A 46 11.44 -3.81 2.26
N ILE A 47 10.28 -3.54 1.67
CA ILE A 47 8.98 -4.06 2.13
C ILE A 47 8.90 -5.60 2.18
N PRO A 48 9.45 -6.36 1.21
CA PRO A 48 9.48 -7.82 1.29
C PRO A 48 10.27 -8.37 2.49
N THR A 49 11.20 -7.59 3.04
CA THR A 49 12.08 -8.01 4.16
C THR A 49 11.46 -7.77 5.55
N LEU A 50 10.33 -7.06 5.61
CA LEU A 50 9.63 -6.76 6.86
C LEU A 50 9.20 -8.02 7.59
N ARG A 51 9.44 -8.05 8.90
CA ARG A 51 8.86 -9.04 9.79
C ARG A 51 7.40 -8.69 10.03
N ASP A 52 6.57 -9.71 10.25
CA ASP A 52 5.13 -9.52 10.45
C ASP A 52 4.81 -8.60 11.63
N SER A 53 5.64 -8.67 12.68
CA SER A 53 5.52 -7.90 13.92
C SER A 53 6.15 -6.51 13.86
N ASP A 54 6.86 -6.14 12.78
CA ASP A 54 7.49 -4.83 12.71
C ASP A 54 6.43 -3.72 12.75
N VAL A 55 6.68 -2.70 13.56
CA VAL A 55 5.82 -1.52 13.63
C VAL A 55 6.17 -0.63 12.45
N VAL A 56 5.19 -0.38 11.59
CA VAL A 56 5.37 0.41 10.38
C VAL A 56 4.55 1.69 10.51
N GLN A 57 5.20 2.83 10.32
CA GLN A 57 4.57 4.13 10.22
C GLN A 57 4.68 4.64 8.78
N ILE A 58 3.55 4.79 8.12
CA ILE A 58 3.45 5.47 6.82
C ILE A 58 3.56 6.97 7.08
N LEU A 59 4.61 7.60 6.55
CA LEU A 59 4.91 9.02 6.69
C LEU A 59 4.42 9.79 5.46
N ASN A 60 4.76 9.31 4.27
CA ASN A 60 4.33 9.89 3.00
C ASN A 60 4.11 8.81 1.94
N GLY A 61 3.52 9.22 0.82
CA GLY A 61 3.37 8.41 -0.38
C GLY A 61 2.12 8.83 -1.13
N VAL A 62 2.20 8.78 -2.46
CA VAL A 62 1.10 9.14 -3.35
C VAL A 62 0.87 7.99 -4.33
N ILE A 63 -0.39 7.61 -4.51
CA ILE A 63 -0.78 6.58 -5.47
C ILE A 63 -1.30 7.26 -6.72
N TYR A 64 -0.81 6.82 -7.87
CA TYR A 64 -1.19 7.31 -9.19
C TYR A 64 -1.73 6.17 -10.06
N SER A 65 -2.52 6.52 -11.07
CA SER A 65 -3.15 5.59 -12.01
C SER A 65 -2.45 5.56 -13.36
N TYR A 66 -2.11 4.37 -13.86
CA TYR A 66 -1.53 4.21 -15.20
C TYR A 66 -2.51 4.53 -16.33
N GLU A 67 -3.81 4.61 -16.04
CA GLU A 67 -4.85 4.89 -17.04
C GLU A 67 -4.88 6.37 -17.45
N ASP A 68 -4.76 7.29 -16.49
CA ASP A 68 -4.91 8.75 -16.71
C ASP A 68 -3.70 9.56 -16.22
N LEU A 69 -2.69 8.90 -15.64
CA LEU A 69 -1.51 9.50 -15.01
C LEU A 69 -1.83 10.47 -13.85
N GLY A 70 -3.05 10.38 -13.32
CA GLY A 70 -3.56 11.23 -12.26
C GLY A 70 -3.27 10.68 -10.87
N GLN A 71 -3.21 11.59 -9.89
CA GLN A 71 -3.19 11.23 -8.48
C GLN A 71 -4.54 10.63 -8.08
N VAL A 72 -4.50 9.44 -7.48
CA VAL A 72 -5.67 8.71 -6.98
C VAL A 72 -5.92 9.04 -5.51
N SER A 73 -4.88 8.96 -4.68
CA SER A 73 -4.98 9.19 -3.23
C SER A 73 -3.61 9.31 -2.58
N THR A 74 -3.58 9.68 -1.30
CA THR A 74 -2.40 9.44 -0.46
C THR A 74 -2.28 7.94 -0.19
N PHE A 75 -1.06 7.44 -0.01
CA PHE A 75 -0.80 6.05 0.31
C PHE A 75 -1.50 5.64 1.61
N ALA A 76 -1.44 6.51 2.64
CA ALA A 76 -2.08 6.27 3.93
C ALA A 76 -3.60 6.12 3.83
N ASP A 77 -4.29 7.02 3.09
CA ASP A 77 -5.75 6.95 2.95
C ASP A 77 -6.19 5.73 2.15
N TYR A 78 -5.48 5.42 1.06
CA TYR A 78 -5.78 4.24 0.26
C TYR A 78 -5.56 2.95 1.04
N PHE A 79 -4.42 2.85 1.74
CA PHE A 79 -4.10 1.72 2.60
C PHE A 79 -5.17 1.51 3.69
N LYS A 80 -5.60 2.59 4.36
CA LYS A 80 -6.66 2.54 5.37
C LYS A 80 -7.98 2.02 4.79
N ARG A 81 -8.37 2.48 3.60
CA ARG A 81 -9.59 2.00 2.91
C ARG A 81 -9.49 0.53 2.53
N TRP A 82 -8.34 0.09 2.02
CA TRP A 82 -8.08 -1.32 1.71
C TRP A 82 -8.15 -2.19 2.97
N GLN A 83 -7.50 -1.76 4.06
CA GLN A 83 -7.47 -2.50 5.32
C GLN A 83 -8.87 -2.67 5.91
N PHE A 84 -9.68 -1.60 5.88
CA PHE A 84 -11.08 -1.66 6.31
C PHE A 84 -11.89 -2.68 5.50
N ARG A 85 -11.75 -2.67 4.16
CA ARG A 85 -12.44 -3.63 3.27
C ARG A 85 -12.00 -5.09 3.50
N CYS A 86 -10.74 -5.31 3.89
CA CYS A 86 -10.24 -6.65 4.19
C CYS A 86 -10.73 -7.16 5.55
N ILE A 87 -10.86 -6.29 6.55
CA ILE A 87 -11.34 -6.65 7.89
C ILE A 87 -12.85 -6.90 7.89
N ASP A 88 -13.62 -6.08 7.18
CA ASP A 88 -15.09 -6.17 7.17
C ASP A 88 -15.64 -7.31 6.29
N GLY A 89 -14.79 -8.07 5.60
CA GLY A 89 -15.22 -9.18 4.75
C GLY A 89 -16.11 -8.76 3.57
N GLN A 90 -16.30 -7.45 3.32
CA GLN A 90 -17.10 -6.94 2.22
C GLN A 90 -16.30 -7.04 0.90
N ARG A 91 -16.35 -8.25 0.33
CA ARG A 91 -16.09 -8.54 -1.09
C ARG A 91 -17.08 -7.76 -1.96
N GLN A 92 -16.83 -6.48 -2.23
CA GLN A 92 -17.42 -5.84 -3.41
C GLN A 92 -16.35 -5.08 -4.18
N ILE A 93 -15.93 -5.73 -5.27
CA ILE A 93 -15.17 -5.18 -6.38
C ILE A 93 -16.22 -4.55 -7.31
N VAL A 94 -16.14 -3.23 -7.51
CA VAL A 94 -16.76 -2.56 -8.66
C VAL A 94 -15.63 -1.89 -9.43
#